data_AF-A0A9E0ZIE5-F1
#
_entry.id   AF-A0A9E0ZIE5-F1
#
_cell.length_a   1.000
_cell.length_b   1.000
_cell.length_c   1.000
_cell.angle_alpha   90.00
_cell.angle_beta   90.00
_cell.angle_gamma   90.00
#
_symmetry.space_group_name_H-M   'P 1'
#
loop_
_entity.id
_entity.type
_entity.pdbx_description
1 polymer ?
#
loop_
_entity_poly.entity_id
_entity_poly.type
_entity_poly.pdbx_seq_one_letter_code
_entity_poly.pdbx_strand_id
1 'polypeptide(L)'
;MGRTILKTIKTHRGNYVYDRNTHTVMPVDEESFGELRAYEQGKLDEEHCHALQNFRSMGILEENVVEEIRHPDTDFLEHYADCRVRQVVLQVTQQCNLRCA
;
A
#
# COMPACT_ATOMS: atom_id res chain seq x y z
N MET A 1 -0.50 -14.18 16.09
CA MET A 1 0.59 -13.19 16.15
C MET A 1 0.53 -12.41 14.85
N GLY A 2 0.30 -11.10 14.94
CA GLY A 2 0.09 -10.26 13.76
C GLY A 2 1.44 -9.94 13.12
N ARG A 3 1.63 -10.24 11.84
CA ARG A 3 2.87 -9.88 11.15
C ARG A 3 2.92 -8.36 10.94
N THR A 4 4.08 -7.73 11.15
CA THR A 4 4.27 -6.33 10.75
C THR A 4 4.24 -6.22 9.22
N ILE A 5 3.41 -5.31 8.71
CA ILE A 5 3.31 -5.03 7.28
C ILE A 5 4.12 -3.76 6.99
N LEU A 6 5.25 -3.94 6.31
CA LEU A 6 6.13 -2.85 5.90
C LEU A 6 6.56 -3.00 4.44
N LYS A 7 6.90 -1.89 3.80
CA LYS A 7 7.45 -1.87 2.44
C LYS A 7 8.76 -1.10 2.39
N THR A 8 9.83 -1.74 1.93
CA THR A 8 11.10 -1.05 1.69
C THR A 8 11.08 -0.36 0.32
N ILE A 9 11.49 0.91 0.28
CA ILE A 9 11.51 1.74 -0.92
C ILE A 9 12.90 2.37 -1.06
N LYS A 10 13.56 2.09 -2.18
CA LYS A 10 14.85 2.71 -2.53
C LYS A 10 14.66 3.74 -3.63
N THR A 11 15.17 4.94 -3.41
CA THR A 11 15.19 6.01 -4.42
C THR A 11 16.63 6.48 -4.64
N HIS A 12 16.84 7.34 -5.66
CA HIS A 12 18.15 7.97 -5.85
C HIS A 12 18.58 8.85 -4.66
N ARG A 13 17.62 9.36 -3.86
CA ARG A 13 17.90 10.27 -2.73
C ARG A 13 18.11 9.56 -1.40
N GLY A 14 17.90 8.25 -1.32
CA GLY A 14 18.07 7.49 -0.10
C GLY A 14 17.14 6.28 0.03
N ASN A 15 17.18 5.70 1.23
CA ASN A 15 16.47 4.50 1.62
C ASN A 15 15.29 4.87 2.54
N TYR A 16 14.13 4.29 2.27
CA TYR A 16 12.90 4.57 2.99
C TYR A 16 12.15 3.30 3.35
N VAL A 17 11.36 3.38 4.41
CA VAL A 17 10.43 2.34 4.84
C VAL A 17 9.05 2.96 4.96
N TYR A 18 8.07 2.31 4.36
CA TYR A 18 6.66 2.61 4.57
C TYR A 18 6.12 1.68 5.65
N ASP A 19 5.62 2.27 6.73
CA ASP A 19 4.88 1.59 7.77
C ASP A 19 3.38 1.65 7.46
N ARG A 20 2.75 0.48 7.36
CA ARG A 20 1.32 0.39 7.10
C ARG A 20 0.49 0.82 8.31
N ASN A 21 0.97 0.60 9.54
CA ASN A 21 0.19 0.93 10.73
C ASN A 21 0.02 2.45 10.90
N THR A 22 1.13 3.18 10.77
CA THR A 22 1.15 4.65 10.90
C THR A 22 0.93 5.39 9.58
N HIS A 23 0.76 4.67 8.46
CA HIS A 23 0.66 5.22 7.11
C HIS A 23 1.78 6.21 6.75
N THR A 24 2.97 6.02 7.33
CA THR A 24 4.09 6.97 7.24
C THR A 24 5.24 6.38 6.44
N VAL A 25 5.90 7.23 5.65
CA VAL A 25 7.17 6.90 4.98
C VAL A 25 8.30 7.59 5.74
N MET A 26 9.23 6.80 6.26
CA MET A 26 10.37 7.29 7.04
C MET A 26 11.70 6.97 6.36
N PRO A 27 12.67 7.90 6.38
CA PRO A 27 14.02 7.60 5.94
C PRO A 27 14.69 6.65 6.95
N VAL A 28 15.50 5.73 6.45
CA VAL A 28 16.28 4.80 7.26
C VAL A 28 17.71 4.77 6.77
N ASP A 29 18.64 4.48 7.67
CA ASP A 29 20.03 4.22 7.33
C ASP A 29 20.18 2.93 6.51
N GLU A 30 21.36 2.74 5.90
CA GLU A 30 21.59 1.62 4.98
C GLU A 30 21.61 0.26 5.68
N GLU A 31 22.06 0.21 6.94
CA GLU A 31 22.10 -1.01 7.75
C GLU A 31 20.68 -1.45 8.11
N SER A 32 19.88 -0.55 8.71
CA SER A 32 18.47 -0.80 9.01
C SER A 32 17.65 -1.15 7.76
N PHE A 33 17.93 -0.49 6.62
CA PHE A 33 17.27 -0.81 5.37
C PHE A 33 17.59 -2.24 4.89
N GLY A 34 18.83 -2.68 5.05
CA GLY A 34 19.25 -4.04 4.71
C GLY A 34 18.49 -5.10 5.51
N GLU A 35 18.41 -4.92 6.82
CA GLU A 35 17.67 -5.83 7.72
C GLU A 35 16.18 -5.86 7.41
N LEU A 36 15.55 -4.68 7.30
CA LEU A 36 14.11 -4.59 7.02
C LEU A 36 13.74 -5.15 5.65
N ARG A 37 14.64 -5.03 4.66
CA ARG A 37 14.44 -5.64 3.33
C ARG A 37 14.58 -7.15 3.37
N ALA A 38 15.47 -7.69 4.21
CA ALA A 38 15.59 -9.13 4.42
C ALA A 38 14.34 -9.69 5.12
N TYR A 39 13.81 -8.98 6.12
CA TYR A 39 12.54 -9.30 6.78
C TYR A 39 11.35 -9.25 5.80
N GLU A 40 11.25 -8.20 4.98
CA GLU A 40 10.19 -8.08 3.95
C GLU A 40 10.20 -9.28 2.98
N GLN A 41 11.40 -9.73 2.58
CA GLN A 41 11.59 -10.88 1.69
C GLN A 41 11.42 -12.25 2.38
N GLY A 42 11.18 -12.28 3.69
CA GLY A 42 11.07 -13.52 4.47
C GLY A 42 12.40 -14.27 4.64
N LYS A 43 13.53 -13.57 4.53
CA LYS A 43 14.88 -14.14 4.71
C LYS A 43 15.41 -13.95 6.13
N LEU A 44 14.76 -13.12 6.92
CA LEU A 44 15.12 -12.79 8.29
C LEU A 44 13.87 -12.88 9.16
N ASP A 45 13.98 -13.61 10.27
CA ASP A 45 12.90 -13.73 11.25
C ASP A 45 12.81 -12.47 12.12
N GLU A 46 11.63 -12.26 12.69
CA GLU A 46 11.33 -11.09 13.53
C GLU A 46 12.25 -10.96 14.74
N GLU A 47 12.60 -12.09 15.35
CA GLU A 47 13.48 -12.16 16.52
C GLU A 47 14.92 -11.73 16.22
N HIS A 48 15.34 -11.88 14.97
CA HIS A 48 16.70 -11.58 14.51
C HIS A 48 16.81 -10.22 13.81
N CYS A 49 15.71 -9.46 13.72
CA CYS A 49 15.70 -8.13 13.11
C CYS A 49 15.79 -7.04 14.19
N HIS A 50 17.01 -6.58 14.47
CA HIS A 50 17.28 -5.54 15.46
C HIS A 50 16.64 -4.20 15.06
N ALA A 51 16.70 -3.85 13.78
CA ALA A 51 16.04 -2.66 13.26
C ALA A 51 14.54 -2.64 13.57
N LEU A 52 13.85 -3.77 13.40
CA LEU A 52 12.42 -3.88 13.68
C LEU A 52 12.10 -3.69 15.17
N GLN A 53 12.89 -4.30 16.06
CA GLN A 53 12.73 -4.13 17.50
C GLN A 53 12.95 -2.68 17.94
N ASN A 54 13.97 -2.02 17.38
CA ASN A 54 14.25 -0.61 17.64
C ASN A 54 13.09 0.29 17.22
N PHE A 55 12.55 0.11 16.01
CA PHE A 55 11.43 0.92 15.53
C PHE A 55 10.13 0.67 16.31
N ARG A 56 9.88 -0.58 16.73
CA ARG A 56 8.76 -0.91 17.63
C ARG A 56 8.88 -0.22 18.98
N SER A 57 10.09 -0.15 19.55
CA SER A 57 10.30 0.60 20.79
C SER A 57 9.95 2.10 20.67
N MET A 58 9.94 2.63 19.44
CA MET A 58 9.54 4.01 19.11
C MET A 58 8.06 4.15 18.73
N GLY A 59 7.28 3.06 18.76
CA GLY A 59 5.87 3.00 18.38
C GLY A 59 5.61 2.97 16.88
N ILE A 60 6.60 2.54 16.08
CA ILE A 60 6.51 2.44 14.61
C ILE A 60 6.74 0.97 14.20
N LEU A 61 6.17 0.52 13.08
CA LEU A 61 6.30 -0.88 12.63
C LEU A 61 5.68 -1.90 13.60
N GLU A 62 4.61 -1.49 14.27
CA GLU A 62 3.80 -2.33 15.16
C GLU A 62 3.13 -3.49 14.42
N GLU A 63 2.66 -4.48 15.18
CA GLU A 63 1.90 -5.59 14.63
C GLU A 63 0.61 -5.10 13.96
N ASN A 64 0.25 -5.73 12.84
CA ASN A 64 -0.99 -5.39 12.17
C ASN A 64 -2.21 -5.88 12.99
N VAL A 65 -3.05 -4.95 13.42
CA VAL A 65 -4.30 -5.21 14.16
C VAL A 65 -5.50 -5.46 13.21
N VAL A 66 -5.40 -5.09 11.94
CA VAL A 66 -6.52 -5.21 11.00
C VAL A 66 -6.58 -6.63 10.43
N GLU A 67 -7.67 -7.33 10.77
CA GLU A 67 -7.96 -8.69 10.33
C GLU A 67 -8.69 -8.74 8.97
N GLU A 68 -9.62 -7.80 8.73
CA GLU A 68 -10.41 -7.74 7.50
C GLU A 68 -10.52 -6.31 6.96
N ILE A 69 -10.33 -6.15 5.65
CA ILE A 69 -10.64 -4.91 4.92
C ILE A 69 -11.75 -5.23 3.94
N ARG A 70 -12.95 -4.70 4.19
CA ARG A 70 -14.13 -4.92 3.36
C ARG A 70 -14.74 -3.59 2.97
N HIS A 71 -15.06 -3.42 1.69
CA HIS A 71 -15.79 -2.24 1.24
C HIS A 71 -17.28 -2.42 1.61
N PRO A 72 -17.99 -1.39 2.09
CA PRO A 72 -19.41 -1.52 2.42
C PRO A 72 -20.24 -2.05 1.24
N ASP A 73 -19.89 -1.64 0.02
CA ASP A 73 -20.57 -2.07 -1.19
C ASP A 73 -20.13 -3.45 -1.72
N THR A 74 -19.24 -4.18 -1.02
CA THR A 74 -18.79 -5.51 -1.46
C THR A 74 -19.97 -6.47 -1.66
N ASP A 75 -21.02 -6.35 -0.85
CA ASP A 75 -22.25 -7.14 -0.99
C ASP A 75 -23.01 -6.87 -2.29
N PHE A 76 -22.85 -5.69 -2.88
CA PHE A 76 -23.53 -5.27 -4.10
C PHE A 76 -22.66 -5.38 -5.35
N LEU A 77 -21.46 -5.96 -5.25
CA LEU A 77 -20.51 -6.05 -6.35
C LEU A 77 -21.09 -6.75 -7.58
N GLU A 78 -21.76 -7.89 -7.39
CA GLU A 78 -22.37 -8.66 -8.48
C GLU A 78 -23.45 -7.83 -9.18
N HIS A 79 -24.35 -7.22 -8.39
CA HIS A 79 -25.37 -6.34 -8.93
C HIS A 79 -24.76 -5.14 -9.68
N TYR A 80 -23.69 -4.53 -9.16
CA TYR A 80 -23.03 -3.43 -9.84
C TYR A 80 -22.29 -3.87 -11.11
N ALA A 81 -21.69 -5.05 -11.13
CA ALA A 81 -21.04 -5.58 -12.32
C ALA A 81 -22.06 -5.79 -13.46
N ASP A 82 -23.25 -6.29 -13.12
CA ASP A 82 -24.25 -6.66 -14.11
C ASP A 82 -25.14 -5.50 -14.53
N CYS A 83 -25.45 -4.58 -13.62
CA CYS A 83 -26.52 -3.59 -13.82
C CYS A 83 -26.06 -2.13 -13.77
N ARG A 84 -24.84 -1.83 -13.29
CA ARG A 84 -24.42 -0.43 -13.10
C ARG A 84 -23.92 0.17 -14.40
N VAL A 85 -24.78 0.96 -15.06
CA VAL A 85 -24.34 1.88 -16.10
C VAL A 85 -23.55 3.01 -15.45
N ARG A 86 -22.22 2.87 -15.43
CA ARG A 86 -21.31 3.84 -14.80
C ARG A 86 -21.38 5.22 -15.46
N GLN A 87 -21.59 5.24 -16.78
CA GLN A 87 -21.57 6.46 -17.57
C GLN A 87 -22.43 6.28 -18.82
N VAL A 88 -23.21 7.31 -19.14
CA VAL A 88 -23.91 7.44 -20.42
C VAL A 88 -23.31 8.63 -21.15
N VAL A 89 -22.82 8.40 -22.37
CA VAL A 89 -22.37 9.48 -23.26
C VAL A 89 -23.48 9.76 -24.25
N LEU A 90 -24.11 10.92 -24.12
CA LEU A 90 -25.14 11.36 -25.05
C LEU A 90 -24.53 12.24 -26.13
N GLN A 91 -24.47 11.73 -27.35
CA GLN A 91 -24.08 12.52 -28.50
C GLN A 91 -25.32 13.25 -29.06
N VAL A 92 -25.51 14.49 -28.64
CA VAL A 92 -26.67 15.31 -29.03
C VAL A 92 -26.66 15.64 -30.53
N THR A 93 -25.46 15.73 -31.13
CA THR A 93 -25.29 15.90 -32.57
C THR A 93 -24.01 15.22 -33.06
N GLN A 94 -24.03 14.69 -34.27
CA GLN A 94 -22.83 14.20 -34.98
C GLN A 94 -22.21 15.27 -35.89
N GLN A 95 -22.82 16.46 -35.96
CA GLN A 95 -22.35 17.57 -36.79
C GLN A 95 -21.25 18.33 -36.04
N CYS A 96 -20.00 17.86 -36.20
CA CYS A 96 -18.83 18.62 -35.79
C CYS A 96 -18.37 19.53 -36.94
N ASN A 97 -18.20 20.82 -36.67
CA ASN A 97 -17.66 21.81 -37.61
C ASN A 97 -16.12 21.85 -37.61
N LEU A 98 -15.48 21.01 -36.81
CA LEU A 98 -14.03 20.85 -36.77
C LEU A 98 -13.63 19.54 -37.47
N ARG A 99 -12.50 19.56 -38.17
CA ARG A 99 -11.84 18.36 -38.68
C ARG A 99 -10.69 18.01 -37.74
N CYS A 100 -10.88 17.00 -36.91
CA CYS A 100 -9.79 16.45 -36.10
C CYS A 100 -8.78 15.77 -37.02
N ALA A 101 -7.48 15.98 -36.76
CA ALA A 101 -6.37 15.40 -37.51
C ALA A 101 -6.05 13.97 -37.07
#